data_AF-A0A7L6N121-F1
#
_entry.id   AF-A0A7L6N121-F1
#
_cell.length_a   1.000
_cell.length_b   1.000
_cell.length_c   1.000
_cell.angle_alpha   90.00
_cell.angle_beta   90.00
_cell.angle_gamma   90.00
#
_symmetry.space_group_name_H-M   'P 1'
#
loop_
_entity.id
_entity.type
_entity.pdbx_description
1 polymer ?
#
loop_
_entity_poly.entity_id
_entity_poly.type
_entity_poly.pdbx_seq_one_letter_code
_entity_poly.pdbx_strand_id
1 'polypeptide(L)'
;MKKMIGLLMVLTLGLLPQTATSLEQPDQFIFEDNQLTWQAVEFAETYEITVNGQVFERDVPMIELIEEGSYSVSAVARGQGFEDSMAGQTTVEIDYDQDYLFTLNEEANTLFWDAVPQASHYLISYNYAFVKVNQTEFDLLTIDTDTITVQAVFPDGSKTGVIGLILDVPEE
;
A
#
# COMPACT_ATOMS: atom_id res chain seq x y z
N MET A 1 8.45 -75.78 45.16
CA MET A 1 8.97 -74.91 44.08
C MET A 1 7.80 -74.16 43.45
N LYS A 2 7.63 -72.87 43.81
CA LYS A 2 6.51 -72.02 43.34
C LYS A 2 6.89 -71.40 42.00
N LYS A 3 6.05 -71.56 40.98
CA LYS A 3 6.20 -70.91 39.66
C LYS A 3 5.71 -69.47 39.78
N MET A 4 6.60 -68.48 39.62
CA MET A 4 6.23 -67.09 39.40
C MET A 4 5.95 -66.89 37.90
N ILE A 5 4.70 -66.56 37.58
CA ILE A 5 4.30 -66.04 36.28
C ILE A 5 4.44 -64.52 36.39
N GLY A 6 5.42 -63.95 35.70
CA GLY A 6 5.56 -62.51 35.52
C GLY A 6 4.56 -62.05 34.46
N LEU A 7 3.60 -61.22 34.86
CA LEU A 7 2.66 -60.56 33.96
C LEU A 7 3.37 -59.36 33.31
N LEU A 8 3.67 -59.48 32.01
CA LEU A 8 4.20 -58.40 31.19
C LEU A 8 3.04 -57.46 30.81
N MET A 9 2.99 -56.28 31.43
CA MET A 9 2.03 -55.23 31.10
C MET A 9 2.60 -54.40 29.94
N VAL A 10 2.12 -54.64 28.73
CA VAL A 10 2.47 -53.85 27.55
C VAL A 10 1.72 -52.52 27.65
N LEU A 11 2.45 -51.45 27.98
CA LEU A 11 1.95 -50.08 27.99
C LEU A 11 1.97 -49.57 26.53
N THR A 12 0.87 -49.74 25.80
CA THR A 12 0.69 -49.08 24.51
C THR A 12 0.42 -47.60 24.78
N LEU A 13 1.44 -46.77 24.63
CA LEU A 13 1.28 -45.32 24.50
C LEU A 13 0.43 -45.09 23.25
N GLY A 14 -0.87 -44.87 23.44
CA GLY A 14 -1.74 -44.41 22.37
C GLY A 14 -1.32 -43.00 21.97
N LEU A 15 -0.72 -42.85 20.79
CA LEU A 15 -0.67 -41.56 20.11
C LEU A 15 -2.12 -41.17 19.82
N LEU A 16 -2.69 -40.29 20.66
CA LEU A 16 -3.90 -39.58 20.28
C LEU A 16 -3.52 -38.65 19.11
N PRO A 17 -4.30 -38.58 18.03
CA PRO A 17 -4.11 -37.54 17.03
C PRO A 17 -4.31 -36.18 17.72
N GLN A 18 -3.26 -35.37 17.80
CA GLN A 18 -3.43 -33.94 18.10
C GLN A 18 -4.16 -33.34 16.90
N THR A 19 -5.39 -32.87 17.10
CA THR A 19 -6.04 -31.99 16.14
C THR A 19 -5.28 -30.67 16.18
N ALA A 20 -4.56 -30.34 15.12
CA ALA A 20 -3.94 -29.02 15.00
C ALA A 20 -5.03 -27.95 15.05
N THR A 21 -4.75 -26.87 15.78
CA THR A 21 -5.65 -25.71 15.88
C THR A 21 -5.51 -24.89 14.60
N SER A 22 -6.62 -24.44 14.01
CA SER A 22 -6.60 -23.53 12.86
C SER A 22 -6.37 -22.10 13.32
N LEU A 23 -5.59 -21.35 12.54
CA LEU A 23 -5.34 -19.93 12.77
C LEU A 23 -6.60 -19.08 12.56
N GLU A 24 -6.64 -17.93 13.22
CA GLU A 24 -7.72 -16.96 12.99
C GLU A 24 -7.69 -16.42 11.56
N GLN A 25 -8.87 -16.12 11.03
CA GLN A 25 -9.01 -15.55 9.70
C GLN A 25 -8.51 -14.09 9.71
N PRO A 26 -7.72 -13.63 8.71
CA PRO A 26 -7.43 -12.22 8.53
C PRO A 26 -8.72 -11.38 8.40
N ASP A 27 -8.80 -10.29 9.15
CA ASP A 27 -9.93 -9.37 9.16
C ASP A 27 -9.47 -7.91 9.37
N GLN A 28 -10.43 -6.98 9.52
CA GLN A 28 -10.15 -5.55 9.70
C GLN A 28 -9.27 -4.96 8.59
N PHE A 29 -9.60 -5.29 7.34
CA PHE A 29 -8.93 -4.72 6.17
C PHE A 29 -9.12 -3.20 6.11
N ILE A 30 -8.01 -2.46 6.01
CA ILE A 30 -7.97 -1.00 5.89
C ILE A 30 -7.06 -0.65 4.72
N PHE A 31 -7.56 0.17 3.79
CA PHE A 31 -6.78 0.69 2.67
C PHE A 31 -6.53 2.19 2.84
N GLU A 32 -5.29 2.55 3.15
CA GLU A 32 -4.82 3.92 3.34
C GLU A 32 -3.39 4.04 2.78
N ASP A 33 -3.01 5.20 2.26
CA ASP A 33 -1.66 5.48 1.75
C ASP A 33 -1.10 4.40 0.79
N ASN A 34 -1.96 3.94 -0.14
CA ASN A 34 -1.69 2.88 -1.13
C ASN A 34 -1.32 1.51 -0.53
N GLN A 35 -1.64 1.30 0.74
CA GLN A 35 -1.38 0.06 1.47
C GLN A 35 -2.68 -0.53 1.97
N LEU A 36 -2.95 -1.78 1.58
CA LEU A 36 -3.97 -2.59 2.21
C LEU A 36 -3.34 -3.34 3.38
N THR A 37 -3.82 -3.04 4.59
CA THR A 37 -3.41 -3.64 5.85
C THR A 37 -4.55 -4.42 6.47
N TRP A 38 -4.23 -5.33 7.38
CA TRP A 38 -5.21 -6.08 8.20
C TRP A 38 -4.66 -6.35 9.59
N GLN A 39 -5.52 -6.80 10.50
CA GLN A 39 -5.09 -7.19 11.84
C GLN A 39 -4.16 -8.40 11.77
N ALA A 40 -3.00 -8.31 12.42
CA ALA A 40 -2.06 -9.43 12.51
C ALA A 40 -2.71 -10.62 13.23
N VAL A 41 -2.64 -11.80 12.61
CA VAL A 41 -3.15 -13.05 13.17
C VAL A 41 -2.11 -13.64 14.13
N GLU A 42 -2.55 -13.99 15.34
CA GLU A 42 -1.67 -14.60 16.34
C GLU A 42 -1.13 -15.94 15.83
N PHE A 43 0.16 -16.20 16.04
CA PHE A 43 0.90 -17.40 15.56
C PHE A 43 1.04 -17.52 14.03
N ALA A 44 0.56 -16.56 13.25
CA ALA A 44 0.90 -16.49 11.84
C ALA A 44 2.37 -16.09 11.64
N GLU A 45 3.06 -16.83 10.78
CA GLU A 45 4.43 -16.53 10.34
C GLU A 45 4.41 -15.88 8.95
N THR A 46 3.44 -16.26 8.10
CA THR A 46 3.27 -15.70 6.76
C THR A 46 1.80 -15.59 6.38
N TYR A 47 1.54 -14.85 5.31
CA TYR A 47 0.25 -14.69 4.66
C TYR A 47 0.38 -15.04 3.17
N GLU A 48 -0.48 -15.94 2.69
CA GLU A 48 -0.73 -16.11 1.26
C GLU A 48 -1.83 -15.14 0.85
N ILE A 49 -1.49 -14.17 0.01
CA ILE A 49 -2.37 -13.10 -0.42
C ILE A 49 -2.68 -13.28 -1.89
N THR A 50 -3.95 -13.36 -2.26
CA THR A 50 -4.37 -13.38 -3.66
C THR A 50 -4.96 -12.04 -4.04
N VAL A 51 -4.39 -11.37 -5.04
CA VAL A 51 -4.89 -10.11 -5.61
C VAL A 51 -5.28 -10.36 -7.06
N ASN A 52 -6.55 -10.21 -7.39
CA ASN A 52 -7.08 -10.43 -8.75
C ASN A 52 -6.64 -11.79 -9.37
N GLY A 53 -6.53 -12.82 -8.52
CA GLY A 53 -6.12 -14.17 -8.91
C GLY A 53 -4.61 -14.42 -8.93
N GLN A 54 -3.76 -13.40 -8.71
CA GLN A 54 -2.33 -13.55 -8.56
C GLN A 54 -1.96 -13.75 -7.09
N VAL A 55 -1.14 -14.76 -6.81
CA VAL A 55 -0.73 -15.14 -5.45
C VAL A 55 0.60 -14.48 -5.07
N PHE A 56 0.67 -13.98 -3.85
CA PHE A 56 1.83 -13.38 -3.20
C PHE A 56 2.02 -14.00 -1.82
N GLU A 57 3.25 -14.06 -1.33
CA GLU A 57 3.56 -14.48 0.04
C GLU A 57 4.23 -13.32 0.77
N ARG A 58 3.80 -13.03 2.00
CA ARG A 58 4.33 -11.96 2.85
C ARG A 58 4.46 -12.43 4.29
N ASP A 59 5.47 -11.94 4.99
CA ASP A 59 5.70 -12.12 6.43
C ASP A 59 5.06 -11.01 7.29
N VAL A 60 4.40 -10.05 6.64
CA VAL A 60 3.71 -8.91 7.26
C VAL A 60 2.25 -8.83 6.79
N PRO A 61 1.32 -8.32 7.62
CA PRO A 61 -0.11 -8.23 7.30
C PRO A 61 -0.42 -7.02 6.40
N MET A 62 0.26 -6.92 5.27
CA MET A 62 0.20 -5.76 4.38
C MET A 62 0.52 -6.11 2.92
N ILE A 63 -0.14 -5.42 2.00
CA ILE A 63 0.24 -5.38 0.58
C ILE A 63 0.06 -3.97 0.00
N GLU A 64 0.99 -3.54 -0.86
CA GLU A 64 0.85 -2.30 -1.62
C GLU A 64 -0.02 -2.52 -2.86
N LEU A 65 -0.92 -1.57 -3.13
CA LEU A 65 -1.75 -1.48 -4.33
C LEU A 65 -1.69 -0.04 -4.82
N ILE A 66 -1.18 0.16 -6.04
CA ILE A 66 -0.82 1.49 -6.55
C ILE A 66 -1.55 1.79 -7.85
N GLU A 67 -1.67 0.83 -8.75
CA GLU A 67 -2.32 1.06 -10.05
C GLU A 67 -3.82 1.31 -9.88
N GLU A 68 -4.39 2.17 -10.71
CA GLU A 68 -5.83 2.37 -10.77
C GLU A 68 -6.59 1.08 -11.07
N GLY A 69 -7.80 1.00 -10.54
CA GLY A 69 -8.75 -0.06 -10.81
C GLY A 69 -9.30 -0.73 -9.57
N SER A 70 -9.99 -1.85 -9.80
CA SER A 70 -10.63 -2.64 -8.76
C SER A 70 -9.81 -3.89 -8.45
N TYR A 71 -9.60 -4.11 -7.16
CA TYR A 71 -8.87 -5.24 -6.61
C TYR A 71 -9.79 -6.10 -5.78
N SER A 72 -9.89 -7.38 -6.12
CA SER A 72 -10.38 -8.41 -5.21
C SER A 72 -9.18 -9.02 -4.49
N VAL A 73 -9.14 -8.85 -3.16
CA VAL A 73 -8.04 -9.33 -2.33
C VAL A 73 -8.55 -10.40 -1.38
N SER A 74 -7.82 -11.51 -1.27
CA SER A 74 -7.97 -12.47 -0.20
C SER A 74 -6.64 -12.72 0.51
N ALA A 75 -6.67 -13.02 1.80
CA ALA A 75 -5.49 -13.35 2.59
C ALA A 75 -5.75 -14.59 3.46
N VAL A 76 -4.80 -15.52 3.47
CA VAL A 76 -4.78 -16.72 4.32
C VAL A 76 -3.54 -16.66 5.19
N ALA A 77 -3.71 -16.76 6.51
CA ALA A 77 -2.62 -16.82 7.47
C ALA A 77 -2.07 -18.25 7.58
N ARG A 78 -0.75 -18.37 7.67
CA ARG A 78 -0.01 -19.64 7.80
C ARG A 78 0.96 -19.57 8.96
N GLY A 79 1.14 -20.67 9.68
CA GLY A 79 2.04 -20.74 10.83
C GLY A 79 2.41 -22.18 11.18
N GLN A 80 3.64 -22.41 11.65
CA GLN A 80 4.10 -23.76 11.91
C GLN A 80 3.33 -24.42 13.07
N GLY A 81 2.83 -25.63 12.84
CA GLY A 81 2.12 -26.40 13.89
C GLY A 81 0.64 -26.05 14.05
N PHE A 82 0.12 -25.17 13.18
CA PHE A 82 -1.29 -24.82 13.07
C PHE A 82 -1.82 -25.25 11.70
N GLU A 83 -3.14 -25.43 11.60
CA GLU A 83 -3.80 -25.46 10.28
C GLU A 83 -3.93 -24.02 9.76
N ASP A 84 -3.81 -23.85 8.44
CA ASP A 84 -4.04 -22.57 7.77
C ASP A 84 -5.39 -21.97 8.18
N SER A 85 -5.48 -20.64 8.17
CA SER A 85 -6.74 -19.95 8.43
C SER A 85 -7.73 -20.13 7.29
N MET A 86 -8.99 -19.77 7.54
CA MET A 86 -9.89 -19.39 6.43
C MET A 86 -9.38 -18.12 5.74
N ALA A 87 -9.81 -17.89 4.50
CA ALA A 87 -9.45 -16.68 3.76
C ALA A 87 -10.27 -15.46 4.24
N GLY A 88 -9.58 -14.41 4.69
CA GLY A 88 -10.13 -13.06 4.77
C GLY A 88 -10.27 -12.47 3.37
N GLN A 89 -11.28 -11.64 3.12
CA GLN A 89 -11.54 -11.06 1.80
C GLN A 89 -11.97 -9.60 1.89
N THR A 90 -11.57 -8.81 0.91
CA THR A 90 -12.00 -7.42 0.74
C THR A 90 -11.92 -7.00 -0.73
N THR A 91 -12.51 -5.86 -1.05
CA THR A 91 -12.35 -5.19 -2.34
C THR A 91 -11.80 -3.79 -2.13
N VAL A 92 -10.83 -3.39 -2.94
CA VAL A 92 -10.26 -2.04 -2.97
C VAL A 92 -10.50 -1.43 -4.34
N GLU A 93 -10.87 -0.15 -4.38
CA GLU A 93 -11.00 0.63 -5.61
C GLU A 93 -10.03 1.81 -5.52
N ILE A 94 -9.18 1.95 -6.53
CA ILE A 94 -8.24 3.06 -6.68
C ILE A 94 -8.65 3.82 -7.94
N ASP A 95 -8.93 5.10 -7.78
CA ASP A 95 -9.32 6.02 -8.85
C ASP A 95 -8.63 7.35 -8.57
N TYR A 96 -7.69 7.77 -9.42
CA TYR A 96 -7.00 9.04 -9.28
C TYR A 96 -7.68 10.09 -10.15
N ASP A 97 -7.99 11.24 -9.56
CA ASP A 97 -8.65 12.33 -10.29
C ASP A 97 -7.66 13.07 -11.22
N GLN A 98 -7.41 12.49 -12.40
CA GLN A 98 -6.56 13.08 -13.45
C GLN A 98 -7.12 14.40 -14.02
N ASP A 99 -8.41 14.65 -13.80
CA ASP A 99 -9.08 15.89 -14.19
C ASP A 99 -9.10 16.93 -13.05
N TYR A 100 -8.47 16.64 -11.91
CA TYR A 100 -8.43 17.56 -10.78
C TYR A 100 -7.78 18.90 -11.17
N LEU A 101 -8.54 19.98 -10.98
CA LEU A 101 -8.08 21.34 -11.25
C LEU A 101 -7.69 22.03 -9.95
N PHE A 102 -6.50 22.63 -9.93
CA PHE A 102 -6.01 23.46 -8.85
C PHE A 102 -5.53 24.81 -9.39
N THR A 103 -5.42 25.80 -8.50
CA THR A 103 -5.01 27.15 -8.87
C THR A 103 -3.56 27.39 -8.51
N LEU A 104 -2.82 28.04 -9.42
CA LEU A 104 -1.49 28.57 -9.16
C LEU A 104 -1.61 30.02 -8.69
N ASN A 105 -0.94 30.35 -7.59
CA ASN A 105 -0.85 31.70 -7.07
C ASN A 105 0.61 32.09 -6.91
N GLU A 106 0.95 33.32 -7.28
CA GLU A 106 2.27 33.88 -7.10
C GLU A 106 2.20 34.95 -6.00
N GLU A 107 3.09 34.84 -5.01
CA GLU A 107 3.30 35.90 -4.01
C GLU A 107 4.80 36.12 -3.83
N ALA A 108 5.23 37.37 -4.05
CA ALA A 108 6.63 37.79 -4.03
C ALA A 108 7.51 36.98 -5.01
N ASN A 109 8.20 35.95 -4.54
CA ASN A 109 9.05 35.07 -5.37
C ASN A 109 8.72 33.59 -5.14
N THR A 110 7.47 33.29 -4.77
CA THR A 110 7.07 31.92 -4.48
C THR A 110 5.76 31.61 -5.18
N LEU A 111 5.77 30.49 -5.90
CA LEU A 111 4.59 29.90 -6.50
C LEU A 111 3.95 28.96 -5.49
N PHE A 112 2.65 29.07 -5.29
CA PHE A 112 1.85 28.23 -4.40
C PHE A 112 0.69 27.58 -5.14
N TRP A 113 0.27 26.41 -4.65
CA TRP A 113 -0.93 25.73 -5.13
C TRP A 113 -1.59 24.92 -4.02
N ASP A 114 -2.85 24.54 -4.24
CA ASP A 114 -3.57 23.66 -3.33
C ASP A 114 -3.08 22.22 -3.44
N ALA A 115 -3.09 21.50 -2.31
CA ALA A 115 -2.76 20.08 -2.28
C ALA A 115 -3.76 19.29 -3.14
N VAL A 116 -3.26 18.44 -4.03
CA VAL A 116 -4.08 17.56 -4.86
C VAL A 116 -4.26 16.25 -4.09
N PRO A 117 -5.50 15.82 -3.79
CA PRO A 117 -5.74 14.58 -3.07
C PRO A 117 -5.00 13.40 -3.72
N GLN A 118 -4.39 12.54 -2.89
CA GLN A 118 -3.66 11.34 -3.32
C GLN A 118 -2.43 11.58 -4.21
N ALA A 119 -2.06 12.83 -4.51
CA ALA A 119 -0.82 13.11 -5.23
C ALA A 119 0.39 12.70 -4.39
N SER A 120 1.33 12.00 -5.03
CA SER A 120 2.58 11.59 -4.40
C SER A 120 3.64 12.69 -4.42
N HIS A 121 3.62 13.54 -5.45
CA HIS A 121 4.51 14.67 -5.65
C HIS A 121 3.99 15.56 -6.78
N TYR A 122 4.71 16.64 -7.07
CA TYR A 122 4.46 17.54 -8.18
C TYR A 122 5.64 17.60 -9.13
N LEU A 123 5.34 17.81 -10.41
CA LEU A 123 6.31 18.10 -11.45
C LEU A 123 6.17 19.55 -11.87
N ILE A 124 7.22 20.33 -11.61
CA ILE A 124 7.34 21.72 -12.05
C ILE A 124 8.11 21.73 -13.36
N SER A 125 7.57 22.31 -14.42
CA SER A 125 8.26 22.43 -15.71
C SER A 125 8.45 23.88 -16.12
N TYR A 126 9.66 24.20 -16.57
CA TYR A 126 10.09 25.51 -17.05
C TYR A 126 11.28 25.35 -18.00
N ASN A 127 11.40 26.16 -19.05
CA ASN A 127 12.54 26.13 -19.99
C ASN A 127 12.98 24.73 -20.45
N TYR A 128 12.02 23.83 -20.73
CA TYR A 128 12.27 22.42 -21.09
C TYR A 128 12.91 21.54 -19.99
N ALA A 129 13.12 22.08 -18.79
CA ALA A 129 13.51 21.35 -17.59
C ALA A 129 12.28 20.96 -16.77
N PHE A 130 12.46 19.94 -15.92
CA PHE A 130 11.47 19.56 -14.94
C PHE A 130 12.12 19.30 -13.58
N VAL A 131 11.41 19.66 -12.52
CA VAL A 131 11.83 19.46 -11.13
C VAL A 131 10.71 18.74 -10.38
N LYS A 132 11.08 17.68 -9.66
CA LYS A 132 10.19 17.01 -8.71
C LYS A 132 10.21 17.75 -7.38
N VAL A 133 9.03 18.06 -6.85
CA VAL A 133 8.86 18.63 -5.51
C VAL A 133 7.80 17.86 -4.72
N ASN A 134 7.99 17.75 -3.41
CA ASN A 134 7.05 17.03 -2.53
C ASN A 134 6.19 17.98 -1.67
N GLN A 135 6.28 19.27 -1.94
CA GLN A 135 5.58 20.35 -1.24
C GLN A 135 4.73 21.14 -2.23
N THR A 136 3.82 21.96 -1.73
CA THR A 136 2.87 22.74 -2.53
C THR A 136 3.33 24.18 -2.77
N GLU A 137 4.64 24.37 -2.84
CA GLU A 137 5.28 25.66 -3.09
C GLU A 137 6.59 25.48 -3.87
N PHE A 138 7.00 26.51 -4.61
CA PHE A 138 8.24 26.51 -5.39
C PHE A 138 8.89 27.89 -5.41
N ASP A 139 10.19 27.95 -5.14
CA ASP A 139 10.98 29.19 -5.13
C ASP A 139 11.32 29.64 -6.57
N LEU A 140 10.73 30.76 -6.98
CA LEU A 140 10.90 31.33 -8.32
C LEU A 140 12.28 31.98 -8.52
N LEU A 141 13.04 32.28 -7.47
CA LEU A 141 14.42 32.79 -7.62
C LEU A 141 15.39 31.73 -8.17
N THR A 142 14.96 30.47 -8.22
CA THR A 142 15.76 29.36 -8.74
C THR A 142 15.67 29.21 -10.25
N ILE A 143 14.81 29.99 -10.91
CA ILE A 143 14.50 29.89 -12.33
C ILE A 143 14.60 31.26 -13.01
N ASP A 144 14.80 31.24 -14.32
CA ASP A 144 14.85 32.42 -15.19
C ASP A 144 13.94 32.15 -16.40
N THR A 145 12.64 32.36 -16.20
CA THR A 145 11.57 32.04 -17.17
C THR A 145 10.37 32.93 -16.91
N ASP A 146 9.59 33.20 -17.97
CA ASP A 146 8.31 33.88 -17.86
C ASP A 146 7.14 32.90 -17.75
N THR A 147 7.40 31.61 -17.94
CA THR A 147 6.37 30.56 -17.93
C THR A 147 6.78 29.38 -17.05
N ILE A 148 5.82 28.92 -16.25
CA ILE A 148 5.95 27.76 -15.38
C ILE A 148 4.67 26.95 -15.46
N THR A 149 4.80 25.63 -15.40
CA THR A 149 3.66 24.72 -15.31
C THR A 149 3.83 23.74 -14.17
N VAL A 150 2.71 23.33 -13.57
CA VAL A 150 2.66 22.35 -12.49
C VAL A 150 1.69 21.23 -12.89
N GLN A 151 2.10 20.00 -12.61
CA GLN A 151 1.24 18.82 -12.64
C GLN A 151 1.39 18.07 -11.33
N ALA A 152 0.28 17.60 -10.75
CA ALA A 152 0.35 16.61 -9.70
C ALA A 152 0.60 15.23 -10.31
N VAL A 153 1.37 14.40 -9.61
CA VAL A 153 1.73 13.05 -10.04
C VAL A 153 1.23 12.06 -9.00
N PHE A 154 0.36 11.15 -9.43
CA PHE A 154 -0.20 10.11 -8.58
C PHE A 154 0.80 8.95 -8.39
N PRO A 155 0.57 8.08 -7.39
CA PRO A 155 1.44 6.95 -7.08
C PRO A 155 1.73 5.99 -8.25
N ASP A 156 0.76 5.77 -9.14
CA ASP A 156 0.92 4.99 -10.38
C ASP A 156 1.70 5.73 -11.49
N GLY A 157 2.05 7.00 -11.24
CA GLY A 157 2.75 7.87 -12.19
C GLY A 157 1.85 8.58 -13.20
N SER A 158 0.53 8.34 -13.15
CA SER A 158 -0.46 9.16 -13.85
C SER A 158 -0.43 10.60 -13.29
N LYS A 159 -0.99 11.54 -14.04
CA LYS A 159 -0.85 12.97 -13.75
C LYS A 159 -2.14 13.69 -14.00
N THR A 160 -2.32 14.79 -13.27
CA THR A 160 -3.32 15.78 -13.63
C THR A 160 -3.01 16.42 -14.99
N GLY A 161 -3.98 17.12 -15.55
CA GLY A 161 -3.74 18.12 -16.59
C GLY A 161 -2.63 19.12 -16.22
N VAL A 162 -2.00 19.71 -17.24
CA VAL A 162 -0.99 20.77 -17.08
C VAL A 162 -1.68 22.07 -16.67
N ILE A 163 -1.32 22.62 -15.52
CA ILE A 163 -1.74 23.96 -15.09
C ILE A 163 -0.56 24.91 -15.27
N GLY A 164 -0.75 26.02 -15.97
CA GLY A 164 0.31 26.97 -16.29
C GLY A 164 0.05 28.37 -15.73
N LEU A 165 1.14 29.06 -15.40
CA LEU A 165 1.13 30.48 -15.02
C LEU A 165 2.18 31.22 -15.86
N ILE A 166 1.81 32.43 -16.30
CA ILE A 166 2.76 33.42 -16.85
C ILE A 166 3.16 34.29 -15.68
N LEU A 167 4.46 34.34 -15.40
CA LEU A 167 5.03 35.09 -14.28
C LEU A 167 5.10 36.57 -14.66
N ASP A 168 4.80 37.45 -13.70
CA ASP A 168 4.93 38.89 -13.89
C ASP A 168 6.40 39.28 -13.67
N VAL A 169 7.21 39.13 -14.72
CA VAL A 169 8.62 39.53 -14.68
C VAL A 169 8.68 41.05 -14.81
N PRO A 170 9.15 41.80 -13.80
CA PRO A 170 9.23 43.25 -13.90
C PRO A 170 10.16 43.64 -15.05
N GLU A 171 9.67 44.48 -15.97
CA GLU A 171 10.51 45.07 -17.03
C GLU A 171 11.69 45.82 -16.37
N GLU A 172 12.93 45.43 -16.71
CA GLU A 172 14.16 46.12 -16.30
C GLU A 172 14.28 47.55 -16.86
#